data_AF-A0A850MBN6-F1
#
_entry.id   AF-A0A850MBN6-F1
#
_cell.length_a   1.000
_cell.length_b   1.000
_cell.length_c   1.000
_cell.angle_alpha   90.00
_cell.angle_beta   90.00
_cell.angle_gamma   90.00
#
_symmetry.space_group_name_H-M   'P 1'
#
loop_
_entity.id
_entity.type
_entity.pdbx_description
1 polymer ?
#
loop_
_entity_poly.entity_id
_entity_poly.type
_entity_poly.pdbx_seq_one_letter_code
_entity_poly.pdbx_strand_id
1 'polypeptide(L)'
;MSQMEQIKKLPDLVKVIKADIGPLLGSNITVAVVNQEAELKYIDDAIQKFSDFIISFTKGNFELLSVGDHSLPLSGTNIAFFKVSNNALVILNSDKGPVGQLLAFKGRMQRYSLKLDELLASIPAVDEVKAPAKAAVRVPVLTVSIKSKKFGMEEAKVLHLVNGENTISDICEKTRLPQLKVDEILRKYQKKRWIKLKRVIIGVPEAPAKKPAKLPPSTIKEAAATPAVVAPPPVAPAPQPPVQPAAPPQPPSTYAVPAMAPAPETQSEEEIFSELVDFIDQTQPIGMPAPEPPAQPAIPSYPQPPSAPPPSPSTAPLNPASPQVSAQPAAVEMSEIEGEPVSEAVFDDLASFLDQTAPMDATAPQAPAESPPHVSGSSLLEGTEEGIKITTYPEQADPLQDRLERLSNILEETTETEPSAGVKSEVKIVGSKAICPHCKTHVIMMAKVCPNCQRALRTCPNCKSPITLFARICPSCGSLL
;
A
#
# COMPACT_ATOMS: atom_id res chain seq x y z
N MET A 1 -11.08 38.88 -4.11
CA MET A 1 -11.29 37.69 -3.26
C MET A 1 -10.64 36.52 -3.95
N SER A 2 -9.70 35.87 -3.28
CA SER A 2 -9.02 34.69 -3.82
C SER A 2 -10.04 33.56 -3.91
N GLN A 3 -10.02 32.75 -4.97
CA GLN A 3 -10.94 31.60 -5.13
C GLN A 3 -10.94 30.67 -3.90
N MET A 4 -9.87 30.69 -3.10
CA MET A 4 -9.73 29.91 -1.87
C MET A 4 -10.68 30.33 -0.73
N GLU A 5 -11.12 31.59 -0.67
CA GLU A 5 -11.99 32.09 0.40
C GLU A 5 -13.42 31.53 0.30
N GLN A 6 -13.83 31.13 -0.90
CA GLN A 6 -15.19 30.63 -1.17
C GLN A 6 -15.36 29.12 -0.89
N ILE A 7 -14.27 28.42 -0.60
CA ILE A 7 -14.27 26.96 -0.45
C ILE A 7 -14.79 26.59 0.94
N LYS A 8 -15.96 25.97 1.01
CA LYS A 8 -16.59 25.54 2.28
C LYS A 8 -16.53 24.03 2.52
N LYS A 9 -16.17 23.24 1.51
CA LYS A 9 -16.20 21.78 1.58
C LYS A 9 -14.89 21.19 1.06
N LEU A 10 -14.44 20.09 1.67
CA LEU A 10 -13.22 19.38 1.28
C LEU A 10 -13.21 18.91 -0.19
N PRO A 11 -14.31 18.37 -0.76
CA PRO A 11 -14.35 18.03 -2.19
C PRO A 11 -14.12 19.21 -3.13
N ASP A 12 -14.53 20.43 -2.74
CA ASP A 12 -14.33 21.61 -3.58
C ASP A 12 -12.87 22.08 -3.53
N LEU A 13 -12.19 21.94 -2.39
CA LEU A 13 -10.73 22.15 -2.30
C LEU A 13 -9.98 21.17 -3.21
N VAL A 14 -10.37 19.89 -3.21
CA VAL A 14 -9.76 18.87 -4.07
C VAL A 14 -9.93 19.19 -5.55
N LYS A 15 -11.10 19.70 -5.97
CA LYS A 15 -11.30 20.17 -7.35
C LYS A 15 -10.34 21.30 -7.70
N VAL A 16 -10.08 22.24 -6.79
CA VAL A 16 -9.11 23.33 -7.00
C VAL A 16 -7.69 22.78 -7.12
N ILE A 17 -7.28 21.84 -6.25
CA ILE A 17 -5.98 21.16 -6.36
C ILE A 17 -5.83 20.47 -7.73
N LYS A 18 -6.87 19.74 -8.17
CA LYS A 18 -6.89 19.07 -9.47
C LYS A 18 -6.78 20.05 -10.64
N ALA A 19 -7.53 21.15 -10.59
CA ALA A 19 -7.51 22.17 -11.65
C ALA A 19 -6.17 22.90 -11.72
N ASP A 20 -5.52 23.12 -10.57
CA ASP A 20 -4.25 23.84 -10.49
C ASP A 20 -3.07 22.97 -10.97
N ILE A 21 -3.07 21.69 -10.60
CA ILE A 21 -1.97 20.75 -10.88
C ILE A 21 -2.16 19.95 -12.17
N GLY A 22 -3.39 19.61 -12.54
CA GLY A 22 -3.69 18.82 -13.75
C GLY A 22 -3.00 19.34 -15.02
N PRO A 23 -3.04 20.66 -15.33
CA PRO A 23 -2.35 21.21 -16.50
C PRO A 23 -0.83 21.04 -16.47
N LEU A 24 -0.20 21.05 -15.30
CA LEU A 24 1.25 20.88 -15.17
C LEU A 24 1.69 19.45 -15.44
N LEU A 25 0.85 18.48 -15.09
CA LEU A 25 1.16 17.05 -15.21
C LEU A 25 0.73 16.48 -16.57
N GLY A 26 -0.02 17.24 -17.36
CA GLY A 26 -0.58 16.78 -18.64
C GLY A 26 -1.42 15.50 -18.52
N SER A 27 -1.89 15.18 -17.32
CA SER A 27 -2.57 13.93 -16.98
C SER A 27 -3.63 14.17 -15.91
N ASN A 28 -4.65 13.31 -15.90
CA ASN A 28 -5.67 13.34 -14.87
C ASN A 28 -5.07 12.84 -13.56
N ILE A 29 -5.10 13.68 -12.53
CA ILE A 29 -4.71 13.28 -11.19
C ILE A 29 -5.91 12.89 -10.34
N THR A 30 -5.66 11.89 -9.52
CA THR A 30 -6.52 11.45 -8.45
C THR A 30 -5.89 11.84 -7.13
N VAL A 31 -6.73 12.21 -6.17
CA VAL A 31 -6.34 12.83 -4.91
C VAL A 31 -6.99 12.07 -3.77
N ALA A 32 -6.23 11.85 -2.70
CA ALA A 32 -6.76 11.47 -1.40
C ALA A 32 -6.26 12.44 -0.33
N VAL A 33 -7.06 12.65 0.71
CA VAL A 33 -6.72 13.48 1.88
C VAL A 33 -6.90 12.64 3.12
N VAL A 34 -5.83 12.54 3.91
CA VAL A 34 -5.75 11.75 5.15
C VAL A 34 -5.36 12.67 6.29
N ASN A 35 -5.95 12.48 7.47
CA ASN A 35 -5.55 13.20 8.68
C ASN A 35 -4.36 12.53 9.41
N GLN A 36 -3.89 13.14 10.49
CA GLN A 36 -2.83 12.59 11.34
C GLN A 36 -3.20 11.22 11.94
N GLU A 37 -4.48 10.97 12.20
CA GLU A 37 -4.99 9.70 12.74
C GLU A 37 -5.09 8.57 11.68
N ALA A 38 -4.61 8.82 10.46
CA ALA A 38 -4.67 7.90 9.32
C ALA A 38 -6.11 7.54 8.87
N GLU A 39 -7.07 8.41 9.10
CA GLU A 39 -8.43 8.35 8.58
C GLU A 39 -8.53 9.07 7.22
N LEU A 40 -9.12 8.38 6.25
CA LEU A 40 -9.42 8.95 4.93
C LEU A 40 -10.60 9.91 5.01
N LYS A 41 -10.34 11.21 4.88
CA LYS A 41 -11.38 12.26 4.86
C LYS A 41 -11.92 12.51 3.46
N TYR A 42 -11.10 12.26 2.44
CA TYR A 42 -11.50 12.30 1.04
C TYR A 42 -10.68 11.27 0.24
N ILE A 43 -11.31 10.57 -0.69
CA ILE A 43 -10.63 9.67 -1.62
C ILE A 43 -11.37 9.65 -2.96
N ASP A 44 -10.64 9.74 -4.07
CA ASP A 44 -11.19 9.49 -5.40
C ASP A 44 -11.29 7.98 -5.69
N ASP A 45 -12.26 7.57 -6.52
CA ASP A 45 -12.50 6.16 -6.84
C ASP A 45 -11.27 5.43 -7.41
N ALA A 46 -10.47 6.10 -8.27
CA ALA A 46 -9.33 5.44 -8.93
C ALA A 46 -8.16 5.14 -7.97
N ILE A 47 -8.01 5.94 -6.90
CA ILE A 47 -6.97 5.71 -5.87
C ILE A 47 -7.49 4.83 -4.72
N GLN A 48 -8.79 4.49 -4.70
CA GLN A 48 -9.42 3.66 -3.67
C GLN A 48 -8.77 2.27 -3.52
N LYS A 49 -8.23 1.71 -4.60
CA LYS A 49 -7.46 0.45 -4.60
C LYS A 49 -6.20 0.50 -3.73
N PHE A 50 -5.71 1.69 -3.36
CA PHE A 50 -4.57 1.90 -2.49
C PHE A 50 -4.96 2.33 -1.07
N SER A 51 -6.26 2.33 -0.72
CA SER A 51 -6.75 2.83 0.59
C SER A 51 -6.06 2.15 1.79
N ASP A 52 -6.01 0.82 1.83
CA ASP A 52 -5.34 0.07 2.89
C ASP A 52 -3.86 0.44 3.02
N PHE A 53 -3.19 0.60 1.89
CA PHE A 53 -1.78 1.00 1.85
C PHE A 53 -1.59 2.43 2.33
N ILE A 54 -2.43 3.38 1.89
CA ILE A 54 -2.39 4.78 2.31
C ILE A 54 -2.57 4.89 3.83
N ILE A 55 -3.54 4.17 4.41
CA ILE A 55 -3.78 4.12 5.85
C ILE A 55 -2.56 3.55 6.58
N SER A 56 -2.06 2.39 6.14
CA SER A 56 -0.90 1.73 6.75
C SER A 56 0.37 2.61 6.69
N PHE A 57 0.65 3.22 5.54
CA PHE A 57 1.77 4.12 5.36
C PHE A 57 1.67 5.34 6.28
N THR A 58 0.48 5.95 6.35
CA THR A 58 0.25 7.13 7.19
C THR A 58 0.49 6.82 8.66
N LYS A 59 -0.03 5.69 9.18
CA LYS A 59 0.20 5.27 10.57
C LYS A 59 1.68 5.13 10.94
N GLY A 60 2.51 4.64 10.02
CA GLY A 60 3.94 4.42 10.28
C GLY A 60 4.84 5.62 10.02
N ASN A 61 4.45 6.52 9.10
CA ASN A 61 5.37 7.51 8.54
C ASN A 61 4.91 8.97 8.70
N PHE A 62 3.70 9.22 9.21
CA PHE A 62 3.18 10.59 9.29
C PHE A 62 4.04 11.51 10.16
N GLU A 63 4.53 11.01 11.30
CA GLU A 63 5.41 11.75 12.22
C GLU A 63 6.83 11.91 11.67
N LEU A 64 7.27 11.02 10.79
CA LEU A 64 8.62 11.05 10.20
C LEU A 64 8.76 12.13 9.11
N LEU A 65 7.65 12.58 8.53
CA LEU A 65 7.66 13.63 7.51
C LEU A 65 7.54 15.00 8.18
N SER A 66 8.31 15.99 7.75
CA SER A 66 8.11 17.39 8.15
C SER A 66 7.06 18.05 7.26
N VAL A 67 6.45 19.16 7.73
CA VAL A 67 5.53 19.93 6.88
C VAL A 67 6.27 20.48 5.67
N GLY A 68 5.77 20.21 4.47
CA GLY A 68 6.43 20.53 3.21
C GLY A 68 7.23 19.36 2.61
N ASP A 69 7.44 18.28 3.35
CA ASP A 69 8.09 17.08 2.83
C ASP A 69 7.13 16.19 2.04
N HIS A 70 7.73 15.24 1.33
CA HIS A 70 7.02 14.24 0.55
C HIS A 70 7.69 12.88 0.64
N SER A 71 6.94 11.83 0.29
CA SER A 71 7.44 10.46 0.18
C SER A 71 6.87 9.77 -1.06
N LEU A 72 7.67 8.86 -1.64
CA LEU A 72 7.35 8.06 -2.82
C LEU A 72 7.49 6.57 -2.47
N PRO A 73 6.55 5.99 -1.71
CA PRO A 73 6.78 4.71 -1.06
C PRO A 73 6.62 3.50 -1.98
N LEU A 74 6.04 3.65 -3.17
CA LEU A 74 5.86 2.56 -4.14
C LEU A 74 6.64 2.83 -5.43
N SER A 75 7.68 2.04 -5.66
CA SER A 75 8.42 2.08 -6.92
C SER A 75 7.55 1.60 -8.09
N GLY A 76 7.62 2.30 -9.22
CA GLY A 76 6.84 1.96 -10.42
C GLY A 76 5.36 2.35 -10.37
N THR A 77 4.89 2.91 -9.25
CA THR A 77 3.55 3.51 -9.15
C THR A 77 3.71 5.02 -9.00
N ASN A 78 2.97 5.80 -9.79
CA ASN A 78 2.98 7.26 -9.72
C ASN A 78 2.09 7.75 -8.58
N ILE A 79 2.46 7.41 -7.34
CA ILE A 79 1.80 7.86 -6.12
C ILE A 79 2.79 8.63 -5.25
N ALA A 80 2.38 9.81 -4.79
CA ALA A 80 3.22 10.68 -3.96
C ALA A 80 2.43 11.18 -2.76
N PHE A 81 3.06 11.11 -1.59
CA PHE A 81 2.52 11.49 -0.29
C PHE A 81 3.12 12.85 0.07
N PHE A 82 2.30 13.86 0.33
CA PHE A 82 2.76 15.22 0.67
C PHE A 82 2.21 15.62 2.03
N LYS A 83 3.07 15.93 2.99
CA LYS A 83 2.63 16.45 4.30
C LYS A 83 2.41 17.95 4.19
N VAL A 84 1.15 18.33 3.94
CA VAL A 84 0.78 19.73 3.65
C VAL A 84 0.66 20.55 4.93
N SER A 85 0.29 19.92 6.04
CA SER A 85 0.20 20.53 7.36
C SER A 85 0.53 19.52 8.46
N ASN A 86 0.49 19.95 9.72
CA ASN A 86 0.68 19.06 10.87
C ASN A 86 -0.44 18.03 11.03
N ASN A 87 -1.63 18.32 10.50
CA ASN A 87 -2.81 17.48 10.67
C ASN A 87 -3.21 16.75 9.39
N ALA A 88 -2.51 16.99 8.28
CA ALA A 88 -2.98 16.55 6.97
C ALA A 88 -1.89 16.10 6.01
N LEU A 89 -2.22 15.02 5.31
CA LEU A 89 -1.44 14.46 4.23
C LEU A 89 -2.30 14.45 2.95
N VAL A 90 -1.77 15.01 1.86
CA VAL A 90 -2.39 14.97 0.53
C VAL A 90 -1.63 13.95 -0.31
N ILE A 91 -2.36 12.99 -0.85
CA ILE A 91 -1.82 11.94 -1.70
C ILE A 91 -2.25 12.23 -3.14
N LEU A 92 -1.30 12.29 -4.06
CA LEU A 92 -1.55 12.44 -5.49
C LEU A 92 -1.20 11.15 -6.20
N ASN A 93 -2.08 10.68 -7.07
CA ASN A 93 -1.82 9.56 -7.96
C ASN A 93 -2.15 9.94 -9.41
N SER A 94 -1.23 9.64 -10.34
CA SER A 94 -1.45 9.80 -11.78
C SER A 94 -1.32 8.46 -12.49
N ASP A 95 -2.21 8.16 -13.43
CA ASP A 95 -2.12 6.89 -14.18
C ASP A 95 -0.97 6.89 -15.21
N LYS A 96 -0.43 8.08 -15.55
CA LYS A 96 0.58 8.26 -16.60
C LYS A 96 1.61 9.31 -16.21
N GLY A 97 2.73 9.31 -16.92
CA GLY A 97 3.82 10.28 -16.71
C GLY A 97 4.88 9.78 -15.73
N PRO A 98 6.01 10.49 -15.62
CA PRO A 98 7.05 10.19 -14.64
C PRO A 98 6.64 10.63 -13.23
N VAL A 99 6.96 9.82 -12.22
CA VAL A 99 6.71 10.12 -10.79
C VAL A 99 7.22 11.51 -10.40
N GLY A 100 8.37 11.93 -10.94
CA GLY A 100 8.97 13.23 -10.67
C GLY A 100 8.09 14.44 -11.00
N GLN A 101 7.13 14.31 -11.93
CA GLN A 101 6.18 15.40 -12.22
C GLN A 101 5.27 15.70 -11.02
N LEU A 102 4.91 14.70 -10.22
CA LEU A 102 4.09 14.91 -9.02
C LEU A 102 4.76 15.87 -8.02
N LEU A 103 6.10 15.93 -8.03
CA LEU A 103 6.86 16.82 -7.16
C LEU A 103 6.64 18.31 -7.47
N ALA A 104 6.08 18.65 -8.64
CA ALA A 104 5.66 20.00 -8.96
C ALA A 104 4.61 20.54 -7.95
N PHE A 105 3.88 19.65 -7.28
CA PHE A 105 2.95 20.03 -6.21
C PHE A 105 3.66 20.65 -5.00
N LYS A 106 4.93 20.30 -4.74
CA LYS A 106 5.70 20.77 -3.58
C LYS A 106 5.72 22.30 -3.49
N GLY A 107 5.95 22.98 -4.61
CA GLY A 107 5.98 24.45 -4.68
C GLY A 107 4.62 25.13 -4.45
N ARG A 108 3.52 24.38 -4.41
CA ARG A 108 2.15 24.91 -4.24
C ARG A 108 1.48 24.46 -2.95
N MET A 109 2.06 23.50 -2.22
CA MET A 109 1.51 22.95 -0.97
C MET A 109 1.11 24.04 0.04
N GLN A 110 1.97 25.05 0.23
CA GLN A 110 1.74 26.11 1.21
C GLN A 110 0.41 26.85 0.99
N ARG A 111 -0.05 26.99 -0.26
CA ARG A 111 -1.31 27.65 -0.60
C ARG A 111 -2.52 26.92 -0.02
N TYR A 112 -2.43 25.61 0.14
CA TYR A 112 -3.55 24.78 0.58
C TYR A 112 -3.55 24.50 2.09
N SER A 113 -2.40 24.60 2.75
CA SER A 113 -2.21 24.24 4.17
C SER A 113 -3.30 24.79 5.10
N LEU A 114 -3.44 26.12 5.18
CA LEU A 114 -4.38 26.79 6.07
C LEU A 114 -5.83 26.36 5.83
N LYS A 115 -6.25 26.29 4.56
CA LYS A 115 -7.63 25.96 4.21
C LYS A 115 -7.93 24.49 4.45
N LEU A 116 -6.94 23.64 4.26
CA LEU A 116 -7.08 22.20 4.46
C LEU A 116 -7.20 21.88 5.96
N ASP A 117 -6.43 22.55 6.82
CA ASP A 117 -6.58 22.46 8.28
C ASP A 117 -7.94 22.96 8.77
N GLU A 118 -8.41 24.11 8.26
CA GLU A 118 -9.73 24.65 8.60
C GLU A 118 -10.85 23.66 8.21
N LEU A 119 -10.77 23.09 7.00
CA LEU A 119 -11.77 22.13 6.53
C LEU A 119 -11.73 20.82 7.32
N LEU A 120 -10.54 20.32 7.68
CA LEU A 120 -10.39 19.12 8.50
C LEU A 120 -10.92 19.33 9.93
N ALA A 121 -10.69 20.49 10.53
CA ALA A 121 -11.23 20.85 11.84
C ALA A 121 -12.77 21.02 11.81
N SER A 122 -13.32 21.46 10.67
CA SER A 122 -14.76 21.65 10.49
C SER A 122 -15.54 20.35 10.28
N ILE A 123 -14.87 19.29 9.81
CA ILE A 123 -15.47 17.97 9.70
C ILE A 123 -15.57 17.46 11.13
N PRO A 124 -16.78 17.36 11.73
CA PRO A 124 -16.89 16.74 13.04
C PRO A 124 -16.21 15.39 12.93
N ALA A 125 -15.31 15.07 13.87
CA ALA A 125 -14.82 13.71 14.02
C ALA A 125 -16.07 12.85 13.92
N VAL A 126 -16.15 12.04 12.86
CA VAL A 126 -17.32 11.21 12.63
C VAL A 126 -17.31 10.31 13.83
N ASP A 127 -18.07 10.67 14.87
CA ASP A 127 -18.24 9.90 16.09
C ASP A 127 -18.43 8.49 15.58
N GLU A 128 -17.42 7.64 15.82
CA GLU A 128 -17.28 6.31 15.22
C GLU A 128 -18.69 5.79 15.02
N VAL A 129 -19.13 5.65 13.75
CA VAL A 129 -20.49 5.23 13.47
C VAL A 129 -20.65 3.92 14.19
N LYS A 130 -21.27 4.03 15.37
CA LYS A 130 -21.48 2.96 16.33
C LYS A 130 -22.14 1.89 15.52
N ALA A 131 -21.39 0.81 15.28
CA ALA A 131 -21.57 -0.09 14.15
C ALA A 131 -23.05 -0.27 13.80
N PRO A 132 -23.44 -0.12 12.53
CA PRO A 132 -24.84 -0.13 12.13
C PRO A 132 -25.53 -1.37 12.70
N ALA A 133 -26.68 -1.12 13.31
CA ALA A 133 -27.53 -2.07 13.98
C ALA A 133 -27.51 -3.47 13.33
N LYS A 134 -27.06 -4.47 14.10
CA LYS A 134 -27.28 -5.90 13.85
C LYS A 134 -26.79 -6.41 12.48
N ALA A 135 -25.58 -6.06 12.08
CA ALA A 135 -24.91 -6.82 11.01
C ALA A 135 -24.81 -8.30 11.43
N ALA A 136 -25.44 -9.20 10.67
CA ALA A 136 -25.38 -10.63 10.93
C ALA A 136 -23.94 -11.11 10.74
N VAL A 137 -23.22 -11.32 11.84
CA VAL A 137 -21.83 -11.75 11.81
C VAL A 137 -21.79 -13.25 11.51
N ARG A 138 -20.89 -13.65 10.60
CA ARG A 138 -20.67 -15.07 10.25
C ARG A 138 -19.64 -15.65 11.21
N VAL A 139 -20.03 -16.71 11.92
CA VAL A 139 -19.17 -17.40 12.87
C VAL A 139 -18.91 -18.82 12.37
N PRO A 140 -17.66 -19.21 12.15
CA PRO A 140 -17.32 -20.55 11.68
C PRO A 140 -17.45 -21.55 12.83
N VAL A 141 -18.12 -22.69 12.57
CA VAL A 141 -18.32 -23.78 13.53
C VAL A 141 -17.72 -25.06 12.97
N LEU A 142 -16.83 -25.68 13.73
CA LEU A 142 -16.26 -26.97 13.39
C LEU A 142 -17.28 -28.09 13.57
N THR A 143 -17.46 -28.92 12.52
CA THR A 143 -18.43 -30.04 12.50
C THR A 143 -17.77 -31.39 12.78
N VAL A 144 -16.45 -31.51 12.57
CA VAL A 144 -15.71 -32.79 12.68
C VAL A 144 -14.56 -32.64 13.68
N SER A 145 -14.33 -33.65 14.52
CA SER A 145 -13.21 -33.64 15.47
C SER A 145 -11.86 -33.73 14.73
N ILE A 146 -10.93 -32.83 15.09
CA ILE A 146 -9.66 -32.67 14.36
C ILE A 146 -8.50 -33.52 14.96
N LYS A 147 -8.70 -34.16 16.12
CA LYS A 147 -7.62 -34.72 16.97
C LYS A 147 -6.63 -35.68 16.28
N SER A 148 -7.01 -36.34 15.19
CA SER A 148 -6.17 -37.35 14.53
C SER A 148 -5.39 -36.87 13.30
N LYS A 149 -5.56 -35.62 12.86
CA LYS A 149 -4.99 -35.13 11.60
C LYS A 149 -3.82 -34.18 11.83
N LYS A 150 -2.82 -34.27 10.96
CA LYS A 150 -1.65 -33.39 10.95
C LYS A 150 -1.96 -32.16 10.09
N PHE A 151 -1.79 -30.97 10.66
CA PHE A 151 -2.01 -29.68 9.99
C PHE A 151 -0.72 -28.88 9.99
N GLY A 152 -0.58 -27.99 9.02
CA GLY A 152 0.41 -26.92 9.13
C GLY A 152 0.16 -26.07 10.37
N MET A 153 1.21 -25.47 10.92
CA MET A 153 1.13 -24.70 12.17
C MET A 153 0.12 -23.54 12.10
N GLU A 154 0.06 -22.82 10.97
CA GLU A 154 -0.89 -21.72 10.75
C GLU A 154 -2.34 -22.23 10.70
N GLU A 155 -2.59 -23.31 9.94
CA GLU A 155 -3.92 -23.91 9.82
C GLU A 155 -4.41 -24.47 11.16
N ALA A 156 -3.51 -25.10 11.94
CA ALA A 156 -3.83 -25.62 13.27
C ALA A 156 -4.30 -24.51 14.22
N LYS A 157 -3.62 -23.34 14.20
CA LYS A 157 -4.00 -22.17 15.01
C LYS A 157 -5.38 -21.65 14.64
N VAL A 158 -5.65 -21.48 13.35
CA VAL A 158 -6.97 -21.04 12.86
C VAL A 158 -8.05 -22.05 13.26
N LEU A 159 -7.83 -23.35 12.98
CA LEU A 159 -8.80 -24.40 13.28
C LEU A 159 -9.09 -24.57 14.78
N HIS A 160 -8.13 -24.29 15.66
CA HIS A 160 -8.35 -24.35 17.10
C HIS A 160 -9.28 -23.24 17.61
N LEU A 161 -9.34 -22.10 16.91
CA LEU A 161 -10.21 -20.97 17.25
C LEU A 161 -11.60 -21.05 16.60
N VAL A 162 -11.82 -22.01 15.69
CA VAL A 162 -13.10 -22.24 14.99
C VAL A 162 -14.05 -23.08 15.86
N ASN A 163 -14.36 -22.59 17.05
CA ASN A 163 -15.26 -23.24 18.00
C ASN A 163 -16.72 -22.76 17.89
N GLY A 164 -17.01 -21.74 17.07
CA GLY A 164 -18.32 -21.11 16.99
C GLY A 164 -18.53 -19.93 17.95
N GLU A 165 -17.50 -19.54 18.70
CA GLU A 165 -17.53 -18.38 19.61
C GLU A 165 -16.78 -17.19 19.01
N ASN A 166 -15.67 -17.44 18.31
CA ASN A 166 -14.83 -16.39 17.73
C ASN A 166 -15.31 -15.99 16.33
N THR A 167 -15.49 -14.70 16.11
CA THR A 167 -15.75 -14.14 14.77
C THR A 167 -14.50 -14.25 13.88
N ILE A 168 -14.65 -14.06 12.58
CA ILE A 168 -13.50 -14.08 11.64
C ILE A 168 -12.47 -13.00 12.04
N SER A 169 -12.94 -11.82 12.47
CA SER A 169 -12.06 -10.75 12.97
C SER A 169 -11.29 -11.17 14.23
N ASP A 170 -11.95 -11.79 15.21
CA ASP A 170 -11.29 -12.27 16.43
C ASP A 170 -10.23 -13.34 16.12
N ILE A 171 -10.48 -14.19 15.11
CA ILE A 171 -9.52 -15.19 14.65
C ILE A 171 -8.31 -14.50 14.02
N CYS A 172 -8.51 -13.46 13.20
CA CYS A 172 -7.40 -12.70 12.61
C CYS A 172 -6.53 -12.05 13.68
N GLU A 173 -7.15 -11.42 14.68
CA GLU A 173 -6.45 -10.78 15.80
C GLU A 173 -5.65 -11.80 16.63
N LYS A 174 -6.27 -12.92 17.02
CA LYS A 174 -5.62 -13.95 17.86
C LYS A 174 -4.51 -14.69 17.12
N THR A 175 -4.65 -14.90 15.80
CA THR A 175 -3.64 -15.62 15.01
C THR A 175 -2.54 -14.71 14.47
N ARG A 176 -2.77 -13.39 14.43
CA ARG A 176 -1.93 -12.41 13.73
C ARG A 176 -1.73 -12.72 12.26
N LEU A 177 -2.68 -13.43 11.64
CA LEU A 177 -2.67 -13.73 10.21
C LEU A 177 -3.54 -12.71 9.46
N PRO A 178 -3.15 -12.32 8.23
CA PRO A 178 -3.98 -11.45 7.39
C PRO A 178 -5.31 -12.14 7.06
N GLN A 179 -6.39 -11.35 7.01
CA GLN A 179 -7.76 -11.84 6.84
C GLN A 179 -7.93 -12.73 5.60
N LEU A 180 -7.26 -12.39 4.49
CA LEU A 180 -7.27 -13.19 3.26
C LEU A 180 -6.78 -14.63 3.48
N LYS A 181 -5.72 -14.83 4.27
CA LYS A 181 -5.20 -16.17 4.60
C LYS A 181 -6.19 -16.94 5.48
N VAL A 182 -6.78 -16.28 6.47
CA VAL A 182 -7.77 -16.90 7.35
C VAL A 182 -8.98 -17.35 6.53
N ASP A 183 -9.49 -16.51 5.63
CA ASP A 183 -10.60 -16.84 4.74
C ASP A 183 -10.26 -17.98 3.77
N GLU A 184 -9.03 -18.03 3.24
CA GLU A 184 -8.58 -19.12 2.37
C GLU A 184 -8.57 -20.47 3.11
N ILE A 185 -8.06 -20.49 4.35
CA ILE A 185 -8.08 -21.66 5.23
C ILE A 185 -9.53 -22.07 5.52
N LEU A 186 -10.39 -21.14 5.90
CA LEU A 186 -11.80 -21.41 6.16
C LEU A 186 -12.52 -21.97 4.92
N ARG A 187 -12.30 -21.39 3.73
CA ARG A 187 -12.86 -21.91 2.46
C ARG A 187 -12.35 -23.31 2.13
N LYS A 188 -11.05 -23.57 2.32
CA LYS A 188 -10.43 -24.89 2.10
C LYS A 188 -11.08 -25.97 2.96
N TYR A 189 -11.35 -25.68 4.23
CA TYR A 189 -11.99 -26.64 5.15
C TYR A 189 -13.52 -26.66 5.06
N GLN A 190 -14.14 -25.60 4.57
CA GLN A 190 -15.56 -25.57 4.21
C GLN A 190 -15.85 -26.47 2.99
N LYS A 191 -15.00 -26.45 1.95
CA LYS A 191 -15.10 -27.37 0.79
C LYS A 191 -15.06 -28.84 1.22
N LYS A 192 -14.25 -29.16 2.24
CA LYS A 192 -14.18 -30.50 2.86
C LYS A 192 -15.36 -30.83 3.79
N ARG A 193 -16.31 -29.89 3.98
CA ARG A 193 -17.45 -29.97 4.92
C ARG A 193 -17.06 -30.13 6.40
N TRP A 194 -15.85 -29.70 6.79
CA TRP A 194 -15.42 -29.75 8.20
C TRP A 194 -15.84 -28.52 8.98
N ILE A 195 -16.04 -27.38 8.30
CA ILE A 195 -16.47 -26.12 8.89
C ILE A 195 -17.81 -25.72 8.26
N LYS A 196 -18.77 -25.30 9.10
CA LYS A 196 -20.03 -24.67 8.68
C LYS A 196 -20.05 -23.24 9.19
N LEU A 197 -20.33 -22.27 8.32
CA LEU A 197 -20.53 -20.87 8.73
C LEU A 197 -21.96 -20.70 9.22
N LYS A 198 -22.14 -20.42 10.51
CA LYS A 198 -23.43 -20.02 11.07
C LYS A 198 -23.52 -18.50 11.06
N ARG A 199 -24.67 -17.96 10.66
CA ARG A 199 -24.97 -16.53 10.85
C ARG A 199 -25.46 -16.35 12.28
N VAL A 200 -24.69 -15.66 13.09
CA VAL A 200 -25.09 -15.28 14.45
C VAL A 200 -25.47 -13.80 14.38
N ILE A 201 -26.72 -13.50 14.67
CA ILE A 201 -27.13 -12.13 14.91
C ILE A 201 -26.63 -11.83 16.32
N ILE A 202 -25.47 -11.19 16.42
CA ILE A 202 -24.95 -10.74 17.70
C ILE A 202 -25.91 -9.63 18.16
N GLY A 203 -26.91 -10.04 18.93
CA GLY A 203 -27.70 -9.12 19.72
C GLY A 203 -26.76 -8.44 20.69
N VAL A 204 -26.71 -7.11 20.65
CA VAL A 204 -26.06 -6.29 21.66
C VAL A 204 -26.38 -6.89 23.03
N PRO A 205 -25.38 -7.21 23.87
CA PRO A 205 -25.62 -7.85 25.15
C PRO A 205 -26.66 -7.04 25.92
N GLU A 206 -27.82 -7.65 26.12
CA GLU A 206 -28.89 -7.09 26.92
C GLU A 206 -28.31 -6.92 28.32
N ALA A 207 -28.09 -5.66 28.71
CA ALA A 207 -27.51 -5.31 30.00
C ALA A 207 -28.22 -6.13 31.09
N PRO A 208 -27.48 -6.78 32.00
CA PRO A 208 -28.05 -7.73 32.94
C PRO A 208 -29.18 -7.05 33.72
N ALA A 209 -30.42 -7.44 33.40
CA ALA A 209 -31.59 -7.00 34.10
C ALA A 209 -31.41 -7.35 35.58
N LYS A 210 -31.15 -6.34 36.40
CA LYS A 210 -31.23 -6.43 37.86
C LYS A 210 -32.58 -7.05 38.18
N LYS A 211 -32.55 -8.31 38.64
CA LYS A 211 -33.70 -8.97 39.28
C LYS A 211 -34.28 -7.99 40.32
N PRO A 212 -35.54 -7.54 40.20
CA PRO A 212 -36.15 -6.76 41.25
C PRO A 212 -36.25 -7.66 42.49
N ALA A 213 -35.59 -7.21 43.57
CA ALA A 213 -35.71 -7.82 44.87
C ALA A 213 -37.18 -7.75 45.32
N LYS A 214 -37.71 -8.90 45.69
CA LYS A 214 -39.06 -9.12 46.20
C LYS A 214 -39.21 -8.40 47.56
N LEU A 215 -39.88 -7.26 47.59
CA LEU A 215 -40.31 -6.61 48.83
C LEU A 215 -41.61 -7.26 49.34
N PRO A 216 -41.78 -7.44 50.67
CA PRO A 216 -42.99 -8.00 51.26
C PRO A 216 -44.15 -6.99 51.30
N PRO A 217 -45.41 -7.47 51.45
CA PRO A 217 -46.59 -6.63 51.41
C PRO A 217 -46.86 -6.01 52.79
N SER A 218 -46.95 -4.69 52.84
CA SER A 218 -47.54 -3.99 53.99
C SER A 218 -48.25 -2.72 53.56
N THR A 219 -49.58 -2.84 53.61
CA THR A 219 -50.53 -1.92 54.24
C THR A 219 -50.71 -0.52 53.65
N ILE A 220 -51.90 -0.38 53.05
CA ILE A 220 -52.58 0.85 52.65
C ILE A 220 -52.80 1.77 53.87
N LYS A 221 -52.47 3.05 53.74
CA LYS A 221 -53.22 4.18 54.32
C LYS A 221 -52.89 5.49 53.59
N GLU A 222 -53.79 5.83 52.65
CA GLU A 222 -54.50 7.11 52.55
C GLU A 222 -53.90 8.36 53.22
N ALA A 223 -53.47 9.35 52.41
CA ALA A 223 -53.96 10.74 52.49
C ALA A 223 -53.27 11.67 51.45
N ALA A 224 -54.13 12.30 50.64
CA ALA A 224 -54.15 13.72 50.27
C ALA A 224 -53.02 14.39 49.43
N ALA A 225 -53.53 15.06 48.39
CA ALA A 225 -53.16 16.38 47.88
C ALA A 225 -51.94 16.53 46.95
N THR A 226 -52.27 16.69 45.67
CA THR A 226 -51.56 17.46 44.64
C THR A 226 -51.23 18.90 45.12
N PRO A 227 -50.17 19.53 44.57
CA PRO A 227 -50.44 20.47 43.47
C PRO A 227 -49.40 20.49 42.34
N ALA A 228 -49.87 21.05 41.22
CA ALA A 228 -49.19 21.24 39.95
C ALA A 228 -47.93 22.10 40.06
N VAL A 229 -46.87 21.71 39.34
CA VAL A 229 -45.67 22.52 39.13
C VAL A 229 -45.81 23.31 37.84
N VAL A 230 -45.77 24.64 38.03
CA VAL A 230 -45.86 25.71 37.05
C VAL A 230 -44.53 25.89 36.32
N ALA A 231 -44.59 26.18 35.02
CA ALA A 231 -43.45 26.49 34.15
C ALA A 231 -42.71 27.78 34.57
N PRO A 232 -41.38 27.86 34.44
CA PRO A 232 -40.64 29.10 34.69
C PRO A 232 -40.75 30.10 33.51
N PRO A 233 -40.83 31.42 33.78
CA PRO A 233 -40.95 32.46 32.77
C PRO A 233 -39.59 32.90 32.17
N PRO A 234 -39.61 33.60 31.02
CA PRO A 234 -38.40 34.07 30.34
C PRO A 234 -37.77 35.28 31.04
N VAL A 235 -36.46 35.25 31.22
CA VAL A 235 -35.66 36.32 31.82
C VAL A 235 -35.34 37.38 30.76
N ALA A 236 -35.72 38.63 31.05
CA ALA A 236 -35.44 39.81 30.24
C ALA A 236 -34.00 40.33 30.45
N PRO A 237 -33.40 41.02 29.46
CA PRO A 237 -32.04 41.52 29.53
C PRO A 237 -31.91 42.81 30.37
N ALA A 238 -30.85 42.88 31.18
CA ALA A 238 -30.50 44.01 32.03
C ALA A 238 -29.89 45.19 31.23
N PRO A 239 -30.03 46.44 31.72
CA PRO A 239 -29.63 47.66 31.02
C PRO A 239 -28.12 47.94 31.08
N GLN A 240 -27.58 48.46 29.98
CA GLN A 240 -26.19 48.90 29.87
C GLN A 240 -25.95 50.27 30.56
N PRO A 241 -24.80 50.47 31.22
CA PRO A 241 -24.39 51.77 31.74
C PRO A 241 -23.83 52.71 30.66
N PRO A 242 -23.84 54.04 30.89
CA PRO A 242 -23.52 55.05 29.88
C PRO A 242 -22.03 55.14 29.54
N VAL A 243 -21.76 55.30 28.24
CA VAL A 243 -20.45 55.47 27.62
C VAL A 243 -19.87 56.85 27.98
N GLN A 244 -18.70 56.88 28.61
CA GLN A 244 -17.88 58.08 28.76
C GLN A 244 -16.93 58.26 27.56
N PRO A 245 -16.65 59.49 27.11
CA PRO A 245 -15.76 59.76 25.98
C PRO A 245 -14.28 59.53 26.36
N ALA A 246 -13.56 58.85 25.46
CA ALA A 246 -12.16 58.47 25.62
C ALA A 246 -11.21 59.69 25.57
N ALA A 247 -10.25 59.72 26.51
CA ALA A 247 -9.08 60.60 26.49
C ALA A 247 -7.96 59.99 25.60
N PRO A 248 -7.09 60.82 24.99
CA PRO A 248 -6.03 60.36 24.10
C PRO A 248 -4.88 59.65 24.84
N PRO A 249 -4.19 58.69 24.18
CA PRO A 249 -3.20 57.82 24.80
C PRO A 249 -1.89 58.55 25.14
N GLN A 250 -1.40 58.34 26.36
CA GLN A 250 -0.04 58.70 26.78
C GLN A 250 0.97 57.59 26.42
N PRO A 251 2.25 57.94 26.18
CA PRO A 251 3.28 56.96 25.83
C PRO A 251 3.70 56.07 27.02
N PRO A 252 4.05 54.79 26.80
CA PRO A 252 4.37 53.88 27.88
C PRO A 252 5.73 54.21 28.51
N SER A 253 5.67 54.59 29.79
CA SER A 253 6.82 54.62 30.69
C SER A 253 7.08 53.20 31.22
N THR A 254 8.35 52.83 31.14
CA THR A 254 9.06 51.74 31.80
C THR A 254 8.45 51.28 33.13
N TYR A 255 8.10 49.98 33.21
CA TYR A 255 7.92 49.27 34.47
C TYR A 255 8.81 48.03 34.52
N ALA A 256 9.41 47.88 35.69
CA ALA A 256 10.37 46.88 36.09
C ALA A 256 9.80 45.46 36.09
N VAL A 257 10.65 44.52 35.69
CA VAL A 257 10.38 43.07 35.66
C VAL A 257 10.71 42.47 37.03
N PRO A 258 9.83 41.65 37.63
CA PRO A 258 10.15 40.84 38.80
C PRO A 258 10.95 39.59 38.43
N ALA A 259 11.88 39.21 39.31
CA ALA A 259 12.89 38.16 39.15
C ALA A 259 12.31 36.78 38.75
N MET A 260 12.78 36.26 37.61
CA MET A 260 12.60 34.88 37.16
C MET A 260 13.78 33.99 37.61
N ALA A 261 13.46 32.74 37.92
CA ALA A 261 14.37 31.64 38.18
C ALA A 261 15.35 31.41 37.00
N PRO A 262 16.55 30.83 37.25
CA PRO A 262 17.60 30.72 36.24
C PRO A 262 17.20 29.76 35.11
N ALA A 263 17.28 30.28 33.89
CA ALA A 263 17.14 29.52 32.65
C ALA A 263 18.40 28.68 32.38
N PRO A 264 18.30 27.57 31.63
CA PRO A 264 19.47 26.81 31.19
C PRO A 264 20.35 27.68 30.30
N GLU A 265 21.65 27.68 30.58
CA GLU A 265 22.68 28.44 29.88
C GLU A 265 22.63 28.13 28.38
N THR A 266 22.15 29.09 27.60
CA THR A 266 22.33 29.13 26.16
C THR A 266 23.80 29.40 25.88
N GLN A 267 24.54 28.36 25.49
CA GLN A 267 25.86 28.50 24.90
C GLN A 267 25.76 29.50 23.74
N SER A 268 26.57 30.54 23.80
CA SER A 268 26.60 31.57 22.75
C SER A 268 27.02 30.93 21.42
N GLU A 269 26.42 31.38 20.32
CA GLU A 269 26.74 30.88 18.97
C GLU A 269 28.25 30.97 18.65
N GLU A 270 28.97 31.88 19.31
CA GLU A 270 30.43 32.02 19.21
C GLU A 270 31.22 30.87 19.87
N GLU A 271 30.71 30.25 20.94
CA GLU A 271 31.32 29.06 21.55
C GLU A 271 31.12 27.83 20.66
N ILE A 272 29.93 27.68 20.06
CA ILE A 272 29.63 26.58 19.15
C ILE A 272 30.49 26.67 17.88
N PHE A 273 30.72 27.89 17.37
CA PHE A 273 31.62 28.10 16.24
C PHE A 273 33.09 27.84 16.59
N SER A 274 33.53 28.17 17.80
CA SER A 274 34.90 27.90 18.23
C SER A 274 35.17 26.41 18.37
N GLU A 275 34.22 25.65 18.94
CA GLU A 275 34.33 24.19 19.08
C GLU A 275 34.36 23.47 17.71
N LEU A 276 33.64 23.97 16.71
CA LEU A 276 33.61 23.39 15.37
C LEU A 276 34.92 23.63 14.60
N VAL A 277 35.56 24.79 14.79
CA VAL A 277 36.86 25.11 14.17
C VAL A 277 37.97 24.25 14.78
N ASP A 278 37.98 24.07 16.11
CA ASP A 278 38.94 23.18 16.78
C ASP A 278 38.79 21.71 16.36
N PHE A 279 37.57 21.28 16.00
CA PHE A 279 37.32 19.93 15.50
C PHE A 279 37.88 19.70 14.08
N ILE A 280 37.80 20.72 13.21
CA ILE A 280 38.34 20.63 11.85
C ILE A 280 39.88 20.56 11.88
N ASP A 281 40.53 21.33 12.75
CA ASP A 281 41.99 21.31 12.89
C ASP A 281 42.55 20.01 13.50
N GLN A 282 41.72 19.22 14.20
CA GLN A 282 42.11 17.89 14.72
C GLN A 282 42.00 16.77 13.68
N THR A 283 41.39 17.01 12.52
CA THR A 283 41.34 16.01 11.46
C THR A 283 42.62 16.07 10.61
N GLN A 284 43.52 15.11 10.80
CA GLN A 284 44.73 15.02 9.99
C GLN A 284 44.38 14.78 8.50
N PRO A 285 45.10 15.42 7.55
CA PRO A 285 44.86 15.19 6.14
C PRO A 285 45.22 13.74 5.76
N ILE A 286 44.24 13.01 5.24
CA ILE A 286 44.44 11.69 4.63
C ILE A 286 45.20 11.91 3.32
N GLY A 287 46.52 11.82 3.39
CA GLY A 287 47.41 12.09 2.26
C GLY A 287 48.80 11.52 2.49
N MET A 288 48.91 10.20 2.69
CA MET A 288 50.17 9.49 2.51
C MET A 288 50.08 8.61 1.25
N PRO A 289 51.04 8.71 0.31
CA PRO A 289 51.05 7.87 -0.87
C PRO A 289 51.33 6.41 -0.48
N ALA A 290 50.51 5.50 -1.00
CA ALA A 290 50.69 4.06 -0.83
C ALA A 290 52.00 3.59 -1.50
N PRO A 291 52.70 2.59 -0.94
CA PRO A 291 53.92 2.04 -1.52
C PRO A 291 53.64 1.34 -2.86
N GLU A 292 54.50 1.62 -3.86
CA GLU A 292 54.47 1.05 -5.20
C GLU A 292 54.45 -0.49 -5.18
N PRO A 293 53.55 -1.15 -5.92
CA PRO A 293 53.60 -2.59 -6.12
C PRO A 293 54.76 -2.99 -7.06
N PRO A 294 55.39 -4.17 -6.85
CA PRO A 294 56.53 -4.60 -7.64
C PRO A 294 56.17 -4.86 -9.11
N ALA A 295 57.09 -4.45 -9.99
CA ALA A 295 56.99 -4.51 -11.45
C ALA A 295 56.61 -5.90 -11.98
N GLN A 296 55.54 -5.93 -12.79
CA GLN A 296 55.18 -7.10 -13.60
C GLN A 296 56.01 -7.15 -14.89
N PRO A 297 56.41 -8.35 -15.36
CA PRO A 297 57.24 -8.50 -16.55
C PRO A 297 56.46 -8.20 -17.85
N ALA A 298 57.14 -7.55 -18.77
CA ALA A 298 56.63 -7.09 -20.06
C ALA A 298 56.04 -8.22 -20.92
N ILE A 299 54.80 -8.03 -21.39
CA ILE A 299 54.14 -8.87 -22.39
C ILE A 299 54.45 -8.29 -23.78
N PRO A 300 54.90 -9.11 -24.76
CA PRO A 300 55.25 -8.63 -26.09
C PRO A 300 54.01 -8.20 -26.90
N SER A 301 54.11 -7.03 -27.52
CA SER A 301 53.10 -6.44 -28.40
C SER A 301 52.92 -7.24 -29.69
N TYR A 302 51.69 -7.63 -30.00
CA TYR A 302 51.31 -8.14 -31.32
C TYR A 302 50.92 -6.99 -32.27
N PRO A 303 51.25 -7.08 -33.57
CA PRO A 303 50.95 -6.04 -34.56
C PRO A 303 49.45 -5.98 -34.91
N GLN A 304 48.90 -4.76 -34.93
CA GLN A 304 47.54 -4.48 -35.40
C GLN A 304 47.41 -4.73 -36.92
N PRO A 305 46.30 -5.31 -37.39
CA PRO A 305 46.00 -5.40 -38.82
C PRO A 305 45.51 -4.06 -39.41
N PRO A 306 45.75 -3.82 -40.71
CA PRO A 306 45.52 -2.52 -41.34
C PRO A 306 44.03 -2.17 -41.55
N SER A 307 43.71 -0.91 -41.26
CA SER A 307 42.40 -0.28 -41.45
C SER A 307 41.98 -0.23 -42.93
N ALA A 308 40.72 -0.58 -43.19
CA ALA A 308 40.10 -0.53 -44.50
C ALA A 308 39.86 0.92 -45.00
N PRO A 309 39.87 1.16 -46.32
CA PRO A 309 39.73 2.50 -46.91
C PRO A 309 38.28 3.03 -46.92
N PRO A 310 38.09 4.36 -46.89
CA PRO A 310 36.77 4.98 -46.90
C PRO A 310 36.12 4.99 -48.29
N PRO A 311 34.78 4.87 -48.40
CA PRO A 311 34.09 4.96 -49.68
C PRO A 311 33.93 6.42 -50.17
N SER A 312 34.16 6.60 -51.47
CA SER A 312 34.05 7.84 -52.24
C SER A 312 32.62 8.40 -52.32
N PRO A 313 32.46 9.74 -52.53
CA PRO A 313 31.17 10.40 -52.57
C PRO A 313 30.48 10.24 -53.95
N SER A 314 29.17 10.00 -53.92
CA SER A 314 28.32 9.98 -55.10
C SER A 314 27.57 11.31 -55.26
N THR A 315 27.41 11.69 -56.51
CA THR A 315 27.06 13.02 -57.03
C THR A 315 25.55 13.24 -57.20
N ALA A 316 25.12 14.50 -56.98
CA ALA A 316 23.98 15.22 -57.61
C ALA A 316 22.53 15.00 -57.08
N PRO A 317 21.55 15.90 -57.37
CA PRO A 317 21.61 17.32 -57.78
C PRO A 317 20.70 18.31 -56.97
N LEU A 318 21.02 19.59 -57.17
CA LEU A 318 20.26 20.86 -57.02
C LEU A 318 18.72 20.81 -56.93
N ASN A 319 18.11 21.54 -55.97
CA ASN A 319 17.17 22.67 -56.19
C ASN A 319 16.70 23.37 -54.87
N PRO A 320 15.98 24.52 -54.87
CA PRO A 320 16.48 25.73 -54.21
C PRO A 320 15.55 26.36 -53.14
N ALA A 321 16.14 27.34 -52.44
CA ALA A 321 15.55 28.58 -51.91
C ALA A 321 14.75 28.58 -50.58
N SER A 322 15.33 29.34 -49.64
CA SER A 322 14.71 30.25 -48.63
C SER A 322 14.60 29.74 -47.17
N PRO A 323 14.56 30.65 -46.17
CA PRO A 323 15.52 31.72 -45.90
C PRO A 323 16.13 31.60 -44.49
N GLN A 324 17.30 32.23 -44.32
CA GLN A 324 18.06 32.29 -43.08
C GLN A 324 17.33 33.05 -41.96
N VAL A 325 17.29 32.46 -40.77
CA VAL A 325 17.21 33.20 -39.50
C VAL A 325 18.43 32.81 -38.67
N SER A 326 19.35 33.75 -38.55
CA SER A 326 20.54 33.64 -37.71
C SER A 326 20.15 33.77 -36.24
N ALA A 327 20.54 32.79 -35.42
CA ALA A 327 20.70 32.97 -33.99
C ALA A 327 21.92 32.15 -33.54
N GLN A 328 23.00 32.84 -33.20
CA GLN A 328 24.15 32.27 -32.50
C GLN A 328 23.73 31.80 -31.10
N PRO A 329 24.13 30.61 -30.64
CA PRO A 329 24.21 30.34 -29.22
C PRO A 329 25.61 30.69 -28.71
N ALA A 330 25.63 31.49 -27.65
CA ALA A 330 26.80 31.80 -26.85
C ALA A 330 27.39 30.52 -26.26
N ALA A 331 28.73 30.45 -26.28
CA ALA A 331 29.51 29.44 -25.58
C ALA A 331 29.24 29.52 -24.08
N VAL A 332 28.81 28.41 -23.50
CA VAL A 332 28.80 28.18 -22.05
C VAL A 332 29.88 27.15 -21.79
N GLU A 333 30.95 27.58 -21.13
CA GLU A 333 31.99 26.73 -20.56
C GLU A 333 31.33 25.73 -19.60
N MET A 334 31.48 24.44 -19.88
CA MET A 334 31.22 23.37 -18.93
C MET A 334 32.53 23.06 -18.22
N SER A 335 32.60 23.41 -16.94
CA SER A 335 33.63 22.92 -16.03
C SER A 335 33.40 21.44 -15.73
N GLU A 336 34.37 20.61 -16.11
CA GLU A 336 34.51 19.22 -15.68
C GLU A 336 34.56 19.15 -14.15
N ILE A 337 33.65 18.34 -13.57
CA ILE A 337 33.74 17.90 -12.18
C ILE A 337 34.20 16.45 -12.26
N GLU A 338 35.48 16.23 -11.95
CA GLU A 338 36.07 14.90 -11.74
C GLU A 338 35.41 14.26 -10.51
N GLY A 339 34.72 13.14 -10.72
CA GLY A 339 34.15 12.32 -9.65
C GLY A 339 35.16 11.27 -9.20
N GLU A 340 35.54 11.29 -7.92
CA GLU A 340 36.37 10.27 -7.28
C GLU A 340 35.66 8.90 -7.21
N PRO A 341 36.41 7.79 -7.31
CA PRO A 341 35.86 6.44 -7.18
C PRO A 341 35.66 6.04 -5.71
N VAL A 342 34.45 5.58 -5.37
CA VAL A 342 34.13 4.95 -4.07
C VAL A 342 34.69 3.54 -4.06
N SER A 343 35.59 3.24 -3.12
CA SER A 343 36.24 1.94 -2.95
C SER A 343 35.30 0.86 -2.39
N GLU A 344 35.22 -0.27 -3.09
CA GLU A 344 34.65 -1.55 -2.65
C GLU A 344 35.56 -2.20 -1.59
N ALA A 345 35.23 -2.07 -0.30
CA ALA A 345 35.91 -2.84 0.75
C ALA A 345 35.08 -2.98 2.03
N VAL A 346 33.86 -3.54 1.97
CA VAL A 346 33.11 -3.96 3.18
C VAL A 346 32.19 -5.16 2.89
N PHE A 347 32.68 -6.29 2.39
CA PHE A 347 31.89 -7.54 2.37
C PHE A 347 32.79 -8.78 2.35
N ASP A 348 33.41 -9.11 3.49
CA ASP A 348 34.17 -10.36 3.63
C ASP A 348 34.03 -11.01 5.02
N ASP A 349 32.82 -10.98 5.60
CA ASP A 349 32.60 -11.56 6.94
C ASP A 349 31.26 -12.29 7.13
N LEU A 350 30.75 -12.96 6.08
CA LEU A 350 29.53 -13.77 6.16
C LEU A 350 29.64 -15.20 5.62
N ALA A 351 30.85 -15.68 5.34
CA ALA A 351 31.07 -17.00 4.75
C ALA A 351 31.33 -18.14 5.75
N SER A 352 31.26 -17.91 7.07
CA SER A 352 31.65 -18.90 8.10
C SER A 352 30.48 -19.58 8.83
N PHE A 353 29.22 -19.31 8.50
CA PHE A 353 28.08 -19.67 9.38
C PHE A 353 27.09 -20.73 8.86
N LEU A 354 27.35 -21.41 7.74
CA LEU A 354 26.41 -22.40 7.18
C LEU A 354 27.08 -23.70 6.72
N ASP A 355 27.77 -24.37 7.64
CA ASP A 355 28.17 -25.76 7.44
C ASP A 355 27.94 -26.58 8.72
N GLN A 356 26.67 -26.94 8.96
CA GLN A 356 26.27 -28.02 9.87
C GLN A 356 24.77 -28.24 9.80
N THR A 357 24.33 -29.19 8.96
CA THR A 357 23.30 -30.20 9.32
C THR A 357 23.12 -31.19 8.16
N ALA A 358 23.77 -32.35 8.27
CA ALA A 358 23.16 -33.64 7.90
C ALA A 358 22.22 -34.08 9.08
N PRO A 359 21.39 -35.15 9.05
CA PRO A 359 21.54 -36.35 8.21
C PRO A 359 20.24 -37.18 7.90
N MET A 360 20.48 -38.39 7.35
CA MET A 360 19.74 -39.67 7.44
C MET A 360 18.63 -40.03 6.43
N ASP A 361 18.99 -41.03 5.60
CA ASP A 361 18.31 -42.29 5.26
C ASP A 361 16.78 -42.42 5.38
N ALA A 362 16.17 -42.84 4.27
CA ALA A 362 14.81 -43.37 4.22
C ALA A 362 14.79 -44.75 3.55
N THR A 363 14.58 -45.76 4.38
CA THR A 363 14.30 -47.16 4.04
C THR A 363 12.83 -47.31 3.58
N ALA A 364 12.62 -48.04 2.47
CA ALA A 364 11.30 -48.50 2.00
C ALA A 364 10.72 -49.57 2.95
N PRO A 365 9.39 -49.79 3.02
CA PRO A 365 8.82 -50.85 2.16
C PRO A 365 7.32 -50.73 1.76
N GLN A 366 7.02 -51.39 0.63
CA GLN A 366 5.89 -52.26 0.26
C GLN A 366 4.41 -51.89 0.52
N ALA A 367 3.64 -52.04 -0.57
CA ALA A 367 2.18 -52.16 -0.65
C ALA A 367 1.66 -53.47 -0.02
N PRO A 368 0.33 -53.61 0.17
CA PRO A 368 -0.42 -54.32 -0.89
C PRO A 368 -1.84 -53.78 -1.15
N ALA A 369 -2.39 -54.32 -2.23
CA ALA A 369 -3.72 -54.13 -2.79
C ALA A 369 -4.83 -54.75 -1.92
N GLU A 370 -6.05 -54.20 -2.00
CA GLU A 370 -7.29 -55.00 -2.04
C GLU A 370 -8.49 -54.15 -2.50
N SER A 371 -9.32 -54.79 -3.31
CA SER A 371 -10.48 -54.28 -4.05
C SER A 371 -11.79 -54.50 -3.24
N PRO A 372 -12.95 -53.95 -3.67
CA PRO A 372 -14.15 -53.75 -2.84
C PRO A 372 -15.16 -54.91 -2.95
N PRO A 373 -16.26 -54.85 -2.16
CA PRO A 373 -17.54 -55.17 -2.79
C PRO A 373 -18.72 -54.24 -2.42
N HIS A 374 -19.61 -54.15 -3.40
CA HIS A 374 -21.03 -53.77 -3.37
C HIS A 374 -21.79 -54.24 -2.13
N VAL A 375 -22.74 -53.43 -1.63
CA VAL A 375 -24.07 -53.89 -1.21
C VAL A 375 -25.13 -52.80 -1.46
N SER A 376 -26.08 -53.13 -2.34
CA SER A 376 -27.39 -52.50 -2.50
C SER A 376 -28.31 -52.90 -1.34
N GLY A 377 -29.21 -52.01 -0.89
CA GLY A 377 -30.22 -52.40 0.10
C GLY A 377 -31.29 -51.33 0.34
N SER A 378 -32.42 -51.50 -0.37
CA SER A 378 -33.69 -50.81 -0.17
C SER A 378 -34.31 -51.07 1.20
N SER A 379 -34.97 -50.08 1.79
CA SER A 379 -36.03 -50.16 2.82
C SER A 379 -36.62 -48.72 2.89
N LEU A 380 -37.80 -48.35 2.37
CA LEU A 380 -39.17 -48.84 2.56
C LEU A 380 -39.59 -48.86 4.04
N LEU A 381 -39.99 -47.70 4.54
CA LEU A 381 -40.90 -47.56 5.68
C LEU A 381 -41.88 -46.41 5.42
N GLU A 382 -43.14 -46.81 5.31
CA GLU A 382 -44.33 -45.97 5.47
C GLU A 382 -44.37 -45.39 6.88
N GLY A 383 -44.82 -44.15 7.00
CA GLY A 383 -45.06 -43.46 8.25
C GLY A 383 -45.93 -42.24 8.00
N THR A 384 -47.18 -42.38 8.40
CA THR A 384 -48.35 -41.51 8.28
C THR A 384 -48.27 -40.21 9.10
N GLU A 385 -48.97 -39.18 8.59
CA GLU A 385 -49.68 -38.10 9.34
C GLU A 385 -48.77 -37.07 10.08
N GLU A 386 -48.93 -35.75 10.05
CA GLU A 386 -50.08 -34.84 9.95
C GLU A 386 -49.67 -33.49 9.30
N GLY A 387 -50.67 -32.73 8.86
CA GLY A 387 -50.54 -31.67 7.87
C GLY A 387 -50.10 -30.29 8.36
N ILE A 388 -49.43 -29.58 7.45
CA ILE A 388 -49.43 -28.12 7.36
C ILE A 388 -49.67 -27.77 5.88
N LYS A 389 -50.86 -27.24 5.61
CA LYS A 389 -51.32 -26.84 4.28
C LYS A 389 -50.64 -25.52 3.91
N ILE A 390 -49.47 -25.59 3.27
CA ILE A 390 -48.82 -24.43 2.64
C ILE A 390 -49.40 -24.28 1.24
N THR A 391 -50.17 -23.23 1.01
CA THR A 391 -50.65 -22.83 -0.31
C THR A 391 -49.48 -22.27 -1.12
N THR A 392 -48.86 -23.11 -1.95
CA THR A 392 -47.93 -22.68 -3.00
C THR A 392 -48.71 -22.16 -4.20
N TYR A 393 -48.52 -20.88 -4.51
CA TYR A 393 -48.90 -20.30 -5.80
C TYR A 393 -47.95 -20.85 -6.88
N PRO A 394 -48.43 -21.23 -8.08
CA PRO A 394 -47.55 -21.61 -9.18
C PRO A 394 -46.77 -20.38 -9.64
N GLU A 395 -45.47 -20.41 -9.36
CA GLU A 395 -44.47 -19.46 -9.82
C GLU A 395 -44.34 -19.61 -11.34
N GLN A 396 -44.90 -18.66 -12.08
CA GLN A 396 -44.66 -18.54 -13.52
C GLN A 396 -43.16 -18.35 -13.73
N ALA A 397 -42.54 -19.32 -14.40
CA ALA A 397 -41.13 -19.32 -14.75
C ALA A 397 -40.76 -18.01 -15.45
N ASP A 398 -39.89 -17.24 -14.82
CA ASP A 398 -39.37 -15.98 -15.34
C ASP A 398 -38.45 -16.29 -16.55
N PRO A 399 -38.80 -15.85 -17.78
CA PRO A 399 -38.03 -16.16 -19.00
C PRO A 399 -36.60 -15.61 -18.97
N LEU A 400 -36.25 -14.77 -18.00
CA LEU A 400 -34.89 -14.30 -17.76
C LEU A 400 -33.96 -15.36 -17.15
N GLN A 401 -34.49 -16.28 -16.34
CA GLN A 401 -33.69 -17.31 -15.68
C GLN A 401 -33.12 -18.31 -16.71
N ASP A 402 -33.97 -18.74 -17.66
CA ASP A 402 -33.59 -19.65 -18.76
C ASP A 402 -32.55 -19.02 -19.69
N ARG A 403 -32.57 -17.69 -19.83
CA ARG A 403 -31.59 -16.94 -20.64
C ARG A 403 -30.23 -16.81 -19.96
N LEU A 404 -30.20 -16.73 -18.63
CA LEU A 404 -28.97 -16.72 -17.84
C LEU A 404 -28.27 -18.08 -17.82
N GLU A 405 -29.05 -19.16 -17.72
CA GLU A 405 -28.52 -20.53 -17.71
C GLU A 405 -27.97 -20.97 -19.08
N ARG A 406 -28.53 -20.45 -20.18
CA ARG A 406 -27.93 -20.63 -21.52
C ARG A 406 -26.61 -19.89 -21.69
N LEU A 407 -26.45 -18.71 -21.07
CA LEU A 407 -25.22 -17.94 -21.15
C LEU A 407 -24.10 -18.56 -20.32
N SER A 408 -24.40 -19.22 -19.19
CA SER A 408 -23.37 -19.93 -18.41
C SER A 408 -22.81 -21.13 -19.16
N ASN A 409 -23.65 -21.88 -19.89
CA ASN A 409 -23.19 -23.08 -20.61
C ASN A 409 -22.28 -22.74 -21.81
N ILE A 410 -22.51 -21.60 -22.48
CA ILE A 410 -21.66 -21.13 -23.60
C ILE A 410 -20.26 -20.69 -23.11
N LEU A 411 -20.17 -20.20 -21.87
CA LEU A 411 -18.90 -19.76 -21.28
C LEU A 411 -18.03 -20.93 -20.79
N GLU A 412 -18.62 -22.06 -20.43
CA GLU A 412 -17.87 -23.26 -20.04
C GLU A 412 -17.32 -24.01 -21.28
N GLU A 413 -18.04 -24.01 -22.40
CA GLU A 413 -17.67 -24.76 -23.61
C GLU A 413 -16.51 -24.12 -24.43
N THR A 414 -16.09 -22.89 -24.10
CA THR A 414 -15.00 -22.19 -24.82
C THR A 414 -13.62 -22.29 -24.17
N THR A 415 -13.45 -23.07 -23.10
CA THR A 415 -12.17 -23.16 -22.36
C THR A 415 -11.36 -24.44 -22.56
N GLU A 416 -11.82 -25.36 -23.41
CA GLU A 416 -11.07 -26.60 -23.72
C GLU A 416 -10.51 -26.59 -25.13
N THR A 417 -9.35 -25.95 -25.33
CA THR A 417 -8.50 -26.24 -26.50
C THR A 417 -7.06 -26.19 -26.06
N GLU A 418 -6.50 -27.36 -25.72
CA GLU A 418 -5.09 -27.50 -25.37
C GLU A 418 -4.19 -27.37 -26.62
N PRO A 419 -3.19 -26.47 -26.64
CA PRO A 419 -2.11 -26.55 -27.60
C PRO A 419 -1.02 -27.52 -27.12
N SER A 420 -0.56 -28.31 -28.08
CA SER A 420 0.40 -29.40 -27.98
C SER A 420 1.77 -29.05 -27.38
N ALA A 421 2.41 -30.08 -26.83
CA ALA A 421 3.64 -30.08 -26.07
C ALA A 421 4.85 -29.47 -26.82
N GLY A 422 5.17 -28.21 -26.50
CA GLY A 422 6.51 -27.64 -26.65
C GLY A 422 7.25 -27.72 -25.32
N VAL A 423 8.44 -28.34 -25.32
CA VAL A 423 9.32 -28.45 -24.13
C VAL A 423 9.70 -27.05 -23.65
N LYS A 424 8.99 -26.54 -22.65
CA LYS A 424 9.32 -25.29 -21.95
C LYS A 424 10.56 -25.57 -21.11
N SER A 425 11.72 -25.14 -21.60
CA SER A 425 12.95 -25.15 -20.82
C SER A 425 12.82 -24.12 -19.69
N GLU A 426 12.53 -24.59 -18.49
CA GLU A 426 12.39 -23.76 -17.30
C GLU A 426 13.76 -23.18 -16.91
N VAL A 427 13.85 -21.85 -16.82
CA VAL A 427 15.08 -21.14 -16.47
C VAL A 427 15.25 -21.18 -14.95
N LYS A 428 16.23 -21.95 -14.46
CA LYS A 428 16.60 -21.95 -13.04
C LYS A 428 17.44 -20.72 -12.71
N ILE A 429 17.01 -19.95 -11.70
CA ILE A 429 17.71 -18.79 -11.16
C ILE A 429 18.36 -19.20 -9.84
N VAL A 430 19.68 -19.01 -9.71
CA VAL A 430 20.42 -19.28 -8.47
C VAL A 430 21.12 -17.99 -8.06
N GLY A 431 20.51 -17.24 -7.15
CA GLY A 431 21.01 -15.94 -6.70
C GLY A 431 21.00 -14.88 -7.80
N SER A 432 22.09 -14.12 -7.92
CA SER A 432 22.29 -13.06 -8.93
C SER A 432 22.77 -13.57 -10.30
N LYS A 433 22.82 -14.90 -10.50
CA LYS A 433 23.30 -15.54 -11.72
C LYS A 433 22.19 -16.36 -12.36
N ALA A 434 22.02 -16.22 -13.66
CA ALA A 434 21.12 -17.04 -14.47
C ALA A 434 21.92 -18.12 -15.20
N ILE A 435 21.28 -19.23 -15.59
CA ILE A 435 21.92 -20.30 -16.37
C ILE A 435 21.47 -20.18 -17.83
N CYS A 436 22.42 -20.13 -18.77
CA CYS A 436 22.11 -20.09 -20.19
C CYS A 436 21.35 -21.37 -20.62
N PRO A 437 20.18 -21.27 -21.27
CA PRO A 437 19.39 -22.44 -21.68
C PRO A 437 20.08 -23.29 -22.76
N HIS A 438 21.05 -22.72 -23.49
CA HIS A 438 21.73 -23.41 -24.59
C HIS A 438 23.01 -24.14 -24.15
N CYS A 439 23.88 -23.48 -23.38
CA CYS A 439 25.20 -24.03 -23.01
C CYS A 439 25.38 -24.28 -21.50
N LYS A 440 24.35 -24.03 -20.68
CA LYS A 440 24.36 -24.19 -19.22
C LYS A 440 25.43 -23.38 -18.46
N THR A 441 26.08 -22.41 -19.12
CA THR A 441 27.04 -21.50 -18.48
C THR A 441 26.29 -20.44 -17.67
N HIS A 442 26.86 -20.03 -16.53
CA HIS A 442 26.34 -18.92 -15.73
C HIS A 442 26.47 -17.60 -16.50
N VAL A 443 25.40 -16.83 -16.54
CA VAL A 443 25.31 -15.54 -17.22
C VAL A 443 24.77 -14.47 -16.28
N ILE A 444 25.24 -13.25 -16.47
CA ILE A 444 24.76 -12.06 -15.74
C ILE A 444 23.30 -11.81 -16.14
N MET A 445 22.42 -11.53 -15.17
CA MET A 445 20.97 -11.38 -15.42
C MET A 445 20.59 -10.31 -16.46
N MET A 446 21.45 -9.31 -16.66
CA MET A 446 21.24 -8.21 -17.61
C MET A 446 21.79 -8.49 -19.01
N ALA A 447 22.50 -9.61 -19.23
CA ALA A 447 23.00 -9.96 -20.55
C ALA A 447 21.84 -10.33 -21.51
N LYS A 448 21.87 -9.82 -22.74
CA LYS A 448 20.92 -10.21 -23.81
C LYS A 448 21.39 -11.46 -24.57
N VAL A 449 22.70 -11.66 -24.62
CA VAL A 449 23.39 -12.72 -25.36
C VAL A 449 24.35 -13.44 -24.41
N CYS A 450 24.43 -14.76 -24.49
CA CYS A 450 25.38 -15.52 -23.69
C CYS A 450 26.83 -15.24 -24.17
N PRO A 451 27.77 -14.86 -23.28
CA PRO A 451 29.16 -14.61 -23.67
C PRO A 451 29.89 -15.87 -24.16
N ASN A 452 29.46 -17.06 -23.71
CA ASN A 452 30.12 -18.32 -24.08
C ASN A 452 29.64 -18.84 -25.45
N CYS A 453 28.32 -19.02 -25.63
CA CYS A 453 27.80 -19.60 -26.88
C CYS A 453 27.29 -18.58 -27.90
N GLN A 454 27.35 -17.28 -27.60
CA GLN A 454 26.88 -16.17 -28.45
C GLN A 454 25.42 -16.25 -28.91
N ARG A 455 24.60 -17.13 -28.29
CA ARG A 455 23.16 -17.23 -28.56
C ARG A 455 22.37 -16.30 -27.62
N ALA A 456 21.29 -15.74 -28.13
CA ALA A 456 20.35 -14.94 -27.36
C ALA A 456 19.76 -15.78 -26.20
N LEU A 457 19.67 -15.21 -25.00
CA LEU A 457 19.14 -15.93 -23.84
C LEU A 457 17.62 -16.11 -23.92
N ARG A 458 16.93 -15.11 -24.45
CA ARG A 458 15.51 -15.13 -24.80
C ARG A 458 15.33 -14.23 -26.03
N THR A 459 14.40 -14.57 -26.91
CA THR A 459 14.07 -13.77 -28.10
C THR A 459 12.63 -13.27 -27.98
N CYS A 460 12.38 -12.04 -28.45
CA CYS A 460 11.03 -11.51 -28.51
C CYS A 460 10.20 -12.31 -29.53
N PRO A 461 8.99 -12.80 -29.18
CA PRO A 461 8.15 -13.55 -30.10
C PRO A 461 7.66 -12.70 -31.29
N ASN A 462 7.56 -11.38 -31.12
CA ASN A 462 7.06 -10.47 -32.16
C ASN A 462 8.16 -10.04 -33.14
N CYS A 463 9.27 -9.46 -32.67
CA CYS A 463 10.32 -8.92 -33.54
C CYS A 463 11.60 -9.78 -33.62
N LYS A 464 11.68 -10.90 -32.91
CA LYS A 464 12.84 -11.81 -32.83
C LYS A 464 14.14 -11.18 -32.29
N SER A 465 14.10 -9.94 -31.82
CA SER A 465 15.27 -9.29 -31.20
C SER A 465 15.65 -9.96 -29.86
N PRO A 466 16.95 -10.00 -29.51
CA PRO A 466 17.42 -10.57 -28.26
C PRO A 466 17.01 -9.70 -27.07
N ILE A 467 16.45 -10.33 -26.04
CA ILE A 467 15.92 -9.69 -24.84
C ILE A 467 16.55 -10.30 -23.59
N THR A 468 16.60 -9.54 -22.51
CA THR A 468 17.04 -10.05 -21.20
C THR A 468 16.01 -11.06 -20.68
N LEU A 469 16.45 -12.05 -19.89
CA LEU A 469 15.57 -13.11 -19.37
C LEU A 469 14.34 -12.56 -18.61
N PHE A 470 14.50 -11.42 -17.94
CA PHE A 470 13.50 -10.76 -17.11
C PHE A 470 12.72 -9.62 -17.80
N ALA A 471 12.98 -9.34 -19.08
CA ALA A 471 12.24 -8.29 -19.78
C ALA A 471 10.74 -8.65 -19.85
N ARG A 472 9.88 -7.73 -19.39
CA ARG A 472 8.42 -7.81 -19.56
C ARG A 472 7.95 -7.14 -20.85
N ILE A 473 8.72 -6.16 -21.34
CA ILE A 473 8.44 -5.40 -22.56
C ILE A 473 9.68 -5.49 -23.45
N CYS A 474 9.48 -5.76 -24.73
CA CYS A 474 10.56 -5.77 -25.70
C CYS A 474 11.09 -4.36 -25.93
N PRO A 475 12.39 -4.07 -25.72
CA PRO A 475 12.96 -2.75 -25.94
C PRO A 475 12.99 -2.34 -27.43
N SER A 476 12.95 -3.32 -28.35
CA SER A 476 13.04 -3.05 -29.79
C SER A 476 11.68 -2.72 -30.42
N CYS A 477 10.60 -3.37 -29.97
CA CYS A 477 9.27 -3.21 -30.60
C CYS A 477 8.13 -2.86 -29.63
N GLY A 478 8.40 -2.75 -28.32
CA GLY A 478 7.41 -2.37 -27.31
C GLY A 478 6.37 -3.45 -26.97
N SER A 479 6.45 -4.67 -27.53
CA SER A 479 5.49 -5.74 -27.23
C SER A 479 5.66 -6.29 -25.81
N LEU A 480 4.56 -6.60 -25.13
CA LEU A 480 4.53 -7.38 -23.89
C LEU A 480 4.93 -8.85 -24.18
N LEU A 481 5.76 -9.46 -23.32
CA LEU A 481 6.52 -10.70 -23.57
C LEU A 481 6.06 -11.93 -22.79
#